data_AF-A0A9R1TPZ5-F1
#
_entry.id   AF-A0A9R1TPZ5-F1
#
_cell.length_a   1.000
_cell.length_b   1.000
_cell.length_c   1.000
_cell.angle_alpha   90.00
_cell.angle_beta   90.00
_cell.angle_gamma   90.00
#
_symmetry.space_group_name_H-M   'P 1'
#
loop_
_entity.id
_entity.type
_entity.pdbx_description
1 polymer ?
#
loop_
_entity_poly.entity_id
_entity_poly.type
_entity_poly.pdbx_seq_one_letter_code
_entity_poly.pdbx_strand_id
1 'polypeptide(L)'
;MNLNIGIFSLFFILCVLAERSSAGPYFEDDMDALPVDTADYSDNNALEDLMRAAQQKRSCIRRDGNCDHRPNDCCYSSSCRCNLWGSNCRCQRMGLFQKWG
;
A
#
# COMPACT_ATOMS: atom_id res chain seq x y z
N MET A 1 15.72 -25.58 -32.62
CA MET A 1 16.44 -24.81 -31.58
C MET A 1 15.54 -23.81 -30.82
N ASN A 2 14.28 -23.57 -31.22
CA ASN A 2 13.38 -22.62 -30.53
C ASN A 2 12.55 -23.25 -29.39
N LEU A 3 12.34 -24.57 -29.41
CA LEU A 3 11.53 -25.27 -28.41
C LEU A 3 12.21 -25.29 -27.02
N ASN A 4 13.51 -25.56 -26.97
CA ASN A 4 14.26 -25.59 -25.71
C ASN A 4 14.33 -24.20 -25.07
N ILE A 5 14.51 -23.14 -25.87
CA ILE A 5 14.54 -21.74 -25.39
C ILE A 5 13.18 -21.36 -24.79
N GLY A 6 12.07 -21.79 -25.42
CA GLY A 6 10.73 -21.58 -24.87
C GLY A 6 10.50 -22.33 -23.54
N ILE A 7 11.01 -23.56 -23.43
CA ILE A 7 10.92 -24.35 -22.20
C ILE A 7 11.73 -23.71 -21.07
N PHE A 8 12.95 -23.22 -21.34
CA PHE A 8 13.76 -22.53 -20.34
C PHE A 8 13.12 -21.22 -19.88
N SER A 9 12.52 -20.47 -20.81
CA SER A 9 11.77 -19.24 -20.49
C SER A 9 10.56 -19.52 -19.60
N LEU A 10 9.76 -20.54 -19.94
CA LEU A 10 8.58 -20.93 -19.17
C LEU A 10 8.98 -21.43 -17.77
N PHE A 11 10.05 -22.23 -17.67
CA PHE A 11 10.59 -22.69 -16.40
C PHE A 11 11.03 -21.51 -15.51
N PHE A 12 11.73 -20.52 -16.09
CA PHE A 12 12.17 -19.34 -15.36
C PHE A 12 10.99 -18.51 -14.84
N ILE A 13 9.94 -18.35 -15.65
CA ILE A 13 8.71 -17.65 -15.24
C ILE A 13 8.01 -18.40 -14.10
N LEU A 14 7.93 -19.73 -14.16
CA LEU A 14 7.34 -20.54 -13.09
C LEU A 14 8.12 -20.44 -11.77
N CYS A 15 9.45 -20.45 -11.81
CA CYS A 15 10.28 -20.26 -10.60
C CYS A 15 10.01 -18.90 -9.95
N VAL A 16 9.94 -17.83 -10.74
CA VAL A 16 9.65 -16.47 -10.22
C VAL A 16 8.24 -16.38 -9.63
N LEU A 17 7.26 -17.09 -10.20
CA LEU A 17 5.90 -17.14 -9.66
C LEU A 17 5.81 -17.98 -8.38
N ALA A 18 6.58 -19.06 -8.27
CA ALA A 18 6.63 -19.90 -7.06
C ALA A 18 7.15 -19.11 -5.84
N GLU A 19 8.16 -18.27 -6.02
CA GLU A 19 8.65 -17.38 -4.95
C GLU A 19 7.64 -16.31 -4.54
N ARG A 20 6.70 -15.94 -5.41
CA ARG A 20 5.62 -15.00 -5.07
C ARG A 20 4.49 -15.65 -4.29
N SER A 21 4.32 -16.97 -4.40
CA SER A 21 3.28 -17.71 -3.67
C SER A 21 3.66 -18.10 -2.23
N SER A 22 4.94 -18.00 -1.83
CA SER A 22 5.37 -18.36 -0.47
C SER A 22 5.10 -17.26 0.57
N ALA A 23 4.59 -16.09 0.17
CA ALA A 23 3.98 -15.13 1.08
C ALA A 23 2.49 -15.46 1.29
N GLY A 24 2.22 -16.65 1.83
CA GLY A 24 0.90 -16.97 2.38
C GLY A 24 0.66 -16.15 3.65
N PRO A 25 -0.57 -15.72 3.94
CA PRO A 25 -0.88 -15.20 5.27
C PRO A 25 -0.53 -16.29 6.28
N TYR A 26 0.26 -15.95 7.30
CA TYR A 26 0.59 -16.86 8.38
C TYR A 26 -0.71 -17.27 9.07
N PHE A 27 -1.21 -18.47 8.76
CA PHE A 27 -2.11 -19.19 9.65
C PHE A 27 -1.19 -20.08 10.49
N GLU A 28 -1.06 -19.76 11.78
CA GLU A 28 -0.41 -20.63 12.75
C GLU A 28 -1.33 -21.83 12.99
N ASP A 29 -1.14 -22.90 12.23
CA ASP A 29 -1.65 -24.22 12.58
C ASP A 29 -0.63 -24.90 13.50
N ASP A 30 -0.60 -24.52 14.77
CA ASP A 30 -0.04 -25.34 15.84
C ASP A 30 -1.09 -25.51 16.95
N MET A 31 -1.68 -26.69 16.94
CA MET A 31 -2.45 -27.28 18.02
C MET A 31 -1.54 -27.44 19.24
N ASP A 32 -1.70 -26.60 20.27
CA ASP A 32 -1.40 -26.96 21.65
C ASP A 32 -2.19 -26.09 22.64
N ALA A 33 -2.70 -26.75 23.67
CA ALA A 33 -3.76 -26.29 24.55
C ALA A 33 -3.40 -25.08 25.44
N LEU A 34 -4.28 -24.08 25.49
CA LEU A 34 -4.59 -23.31 26.70
C LEU A 34 -6.04 -22.78 26.64
N PRO A 35 -6.93 -23.13 27.59
CA PRO A 35 -8.23 -22.48 27.71
C PRO A 35 -8.03 -21.19 28.50
N VAL A 36 -7.74 -20.10 27.79
CA VAL A 36 -7.75 -18.77 28.41
C VAL A 36 -9.10 -18.14 28.10
N ASP A 37 -10.05 -18.53 28.93
CA ASP A 37 -11.28 -17.79 29.19
C ASP A 37 -10.91 -16.47 29.87
N THR A 38 -10.52 -15.47 29.08
CA THR A 38 -10.45 -14.09 29.55
C THR A 38 -10.77 -13.11 28.45
N ALA A 39 -11.66 -12.20 28.81
CA ALA A 39 -11.82 -10.84 28.31
C ALA A 39 -13.01 -10.65 27.39
N ASP A 40 -14.13 -10.35 28.04
CA ASP A 40 -14.83 -9.08 27.83
C ASP A 40 -14.84 -8.59 26.38
N TYR A 41 -15.99 -8.79 25.73
CA TYR A 41 -16.48 -7.93 24.66
C TYR A 41 -16.59 -6.48 25.19
N SER A 42 -15.46 -5.81 25.35
CA SER A 42 -15.39 -4.36 25.56
C SER A 42 -15.55 -3.68 24.20
N ASP A 43 -16.77 -3.77 23.69
CA ASP A 43 -17.28 -3.15 22.47
C ASP A 43 -17.46 -1.63 22.61
N ASN A 44 -16.46 -0.97 23.20
CA ASN A 44 -16.46 0.48 23.38
C ASN A 44 -15.40 1.17 22.50
N ASN A 45 -14.40 0.42 22.02
CA ASN A 45 -13.28 0.98 21.25
C ASN A 45 -13.17 0.43 19.83
N ALA A 46 -14.07 -0.46 19.39
CA ALA A 46 -14.03 -1.00 18.02
C ALA A 46 -14.18 0.11 16.97
N LEU A 47 -15.04 1.10 17.23
CA LEU A 47 -15.18 2.27 16.36
C LEU A 47 -13.89 3.12 16.35
N GLU A 48 -13.26 3.29 17.50
CA GLU A 48 -12.02 4.07 17.65
C GLU A 48 -10.84 3.37 16.95
N ASP A 49 -10.73 2.05 17.06
CA ASP A 49 -9.70 1.27 16.36
C ASP A 49 -9.95 1.18 14.85
N LEU A 50 -11.20 1.14 14.39
CA LEU A 50 -11.53 1.28 12.97
C LEU A 50 -11.21 2.68 12.45
N MET A 51 -11.52 3.72 13.23
CA MET A 51 -11.15 5.11 12.91
C MET A 51 -9.63 5.29 12.91
N ARG A 52 -8.92 4.66 13.82
CA ARG A 52 -7.46 4.69 13.94
C ARG A 52 -6.78 3.90 12.83
N ALA A 53 -7.31 2.74 12.43
CA ALA A 53 -6.87 2.00 11.25
C ALA A 53 -7.18 2.75 9.93
N ALA A 54 -8.28 3.52 9.89
CA ALA A 54 -8.61 4.42 8.77
C ALA A 54 -7.76 5.70 8.76
N GLN A 55 -7.37 6.22 9.93
CA GLN A 55 -6.50 7.39 10.10
C GLN A 55 -5.03 7.05 9.85
N GLN A 56 -4.56 5.86 10.24
CA GLN A 56 -3.24 5.33 9.90
C GLN A 56 -3.04 5.21 8.38
N LYS A 57 -4.13 5.14 7.59
CA LYS A 57 -4.08 5.18 6.12
C LYS A 57 -3.94 6.58 5.51
N ARG A 58 -3.86 7.68 6.28
CA ARG A 58 -3.84 9.05 5.73
C ARG A 58 -2.87 10.00 6.45
N SER A 59 -1.58 9.68 6.51
CA SER A 59 -0.58 10.72 6.81
C SER A 59 -0.31 11.63 5.60
N CYS A 60 -0.58 11.15 4.38
CA CYS A 60 -0.35 11.89 3.15
C CYS A 60 -1.52 11.78 2.16
N ILE A 61 -1.68 12.79 1.32
CA ILE A 61 -2.67 12.88 0.26
C ILE A 61 -2.23 11.98 -0.90
N ARG A 62 -3.09 11.04 -1.28
CA ARG A 62 -2.87 10.14 -2.43
C ARG A 62 -2.75 10.94 -3.73
N ARG A 63 -2.17 10.33 -4.76
CA ARG A 63 -2.12 10.93 -6.11
C ARG A 63 -3.52 11.36 -6.58
N ASP A 64 -3.56 12.52 -7.23
CA ASP A 64 -4.77 13.18 -7.72
C ASP A 64 -5.78 13.59 -6.64
N GLY A 65 -5.42 13.45 -5.36
CA GLY A 65 -6.19 13.96 -4.22
C GLY A 65 -6.02 15.47 -4.05
N ASN A 66 -6.97 16.09 -3.33
CA ASN A 66 -6.98 17.53 -3.09
C ASN A 66 -5.89 17.96 -2.10
N CYS A 67 -5.09 18.96 -2.46
CA CYS A 67 -4.01 19.53 -1.64
C CYS A 67 -4.13 21.04 -1.40
N ASP A 68 -5.31 21.64 -1.62
CA ASP A 68 -5.55 23.11 -1.49
C ASP A 68 -5.00 23.73 -0.19
N HIS A 69 -5.22 23.08 0.97
CA HIS A 69 -4.76 23.60 2.27
C HIS A 69 -3.43 23.00 2.75
N ARG A 70 -2.90 22.00 2.04
CA ARG A 70 -1.73 21.22 2.47
C ARG A 70 -0.85 20.83 1.27
N PRO A 71 -0.07 21.77 0.72
CA PRO A 71 0.73 21.52 -0.48
C PRO A 71 1.87 20.51 -0.25
N ASN A 72 2.31 20.30 1.01
CA ASN A 72 3.45 19.46 1.36
C ASN A 72 3.08 18.03 1.79
N ASP A 73 1.79 17.74 1.99
CA ASP A 73 1.34 16.43 2.51
C ASP A 73 1.13 15.40 1.37
N CYS A 74 1.59 15.66 0.15
CA CYS A 74 1.42 14.75 -0.98
C CYS A 74 2.30 13.49 -0.86
N CYS A 75 1.72 12.28 -1.02
CA CYS A 75 2.44 11.02 -0.87
C CYS A 75 3.56 10.82 -1.92
N TYR A 76 4.57 10.02 -1.60
CA TYR A 76 5.66 9.66 -2.52
C TYR A 76 6.40 10.88 -3.10
N SER A 77 6.49 11.97 -2.31
CA SER A 77 7.09 13.24 -2.72
C SER A 77 6.45 13.83 -4.00
N SER A 78 5.16 13.59 -4.23
CA SER A 78 4.43 14.25 -5.32
C SER A 78 4.32 15.77 -5.09
N SER A 79 4.26 16.54 -6.18
CA SER A 79 4.09 17.99 -6.10
C SER A 79 2.61 18.36 -6.15
N CYS A 80 2.15 19.19 -5.22
CA CYS A 80 0.84 19.81 -5.33
C CYS A 80 0.83 20.81 -6.48
N ARG A 81 -0.09 20.64 -7.44
CA ARG A 81 -0.24 21.53 -8.61
C ARG A 81 -1.66 22.07 -8.69
N CYS A 82 -1.77 23.38 -8.77
CA CYS A 82 -3.03 24.10 -8.91
C CYS A 82 -3.20 24.63 -10.33
N ASN A 83 -4.43 25.01 -10.68
CA ASN A 83 -4.67 25.75 -11.91
C ASN A 83 -4.09 27.19 -11.83
N LEU A 84 -4.16 27.95 -12.92
CA LEU A 84 -3.67 29.35 -12.96
C LEU A 84 -4.42 30.30 -12.00
N TRP A 85 -5.58 29.88 -11.51
CA TRP A 85 -6.40 30.63 -10.56
C TRP A 85 -6.12 30.22 -9.11
N GLY A 86 -5.15 29.35 -8.85
CA GLY A 86 -4.81 28.88 -7.50
C GLY A 86 -5.89 28.01 -6.85
N SER A 87 -6.79 27.43 -7.63
CA SER A 87 -7.88 26.55 -7.18
C SER A 87 -7.74 25.13 -7.73
N ASN A 88 -8.43 24.16 -7.13
CA ASN A 88 -8.43 22.75 -7.54
C ASN A 88 -7.01 22.16 -7.57
N CYS A 89 -6.29 22.32 -6.46
CA CYS A 89 -4.93 21.83 -6.30
C CYS A 89 -4.92 20.32 -6.13
N ARG A 90 -4.06 19.61 -6.90
CA ARG A 90 -3.95 18.16 -6.85
C ARG A 90 -2.53 17.66 -6.75
N CYS A 91 -2.34 16.56 -6.02
CA CYS A 91 -1.04 15.89 -5.92
C CYS A 91 -0.70 15.17 -7.23
N GLN A 92 0.21 15.75 -8.03
CA GLN A 92 0.69 15.15 -9.29
C GLN A 92 2.10 14.58 -9.14
N ARG A 93 2.44 13.59 -9.99
CA ARG A 93 3.80 13.05 -10.02
C ARG A 93 4.81 14.13 -10.39
N MET A 94 5.98 14.06 -9.76
CA MET A 94 7.16 14.79 -10.22
C MET A 94 7.38 14.49 -11.70
N GLY A 95 7.66 15.52 -12.50
CA GLY A 95 8.06 15.34 -13.89
C GLY A 95 9.38 14.56 -14.01
N LEU A 96 9.57 13.89 -15.14
CA LEU A 96 10.76 13.06 -15.41
C LEU A 96 12.08 13.83 -15.24
N PHE A 97 12.05 15.14 -15.50
CA PHE A 97 13.20 16.04 -15.42
C PHE A 97 13.41 16.68 -14.03
N GLN A 98 12.60 16.35 -13.03
CA GLN A 98 12.76 16.90 -11.67
C GLN A 98 13.73 16.08 -10.79
N LYS A 99 14.23 14.94 -11.29
CA LYS A 99 15.18 14.06 -10.59
C LYS A 99 16.65 14.26 -10.98
N TRP A 100 16.91 14.99 -12.06
CA TRP A 100 18.24 15.23 -12.60
C TRP A 100 18.48 16.74 -12.58
N GLY A 101 18.91 17.22 -11.42
CA GLY A 101 19.44 18.57 -11.21
C GLY A 101 20.91 18.44 -10.84
#